data_AF-A0A451BTG9-F1
#
_entry.id   AF-A0A451BTG9-F1
#
_cell.length_a   1.000
_cell.length_b   1.000
_cell.length_c   1.000
_cell.angle_alpha   90.00
_cell.angle_beta   90.00
_cell.angle_gamma   90.00
#
_symmetry.space_group_name_H-M   'P 1'
#
loop_
_entity.id
_entity.type
_entity.pdbx_description
1 polymer ?
#
loop_
_entity_poly.entity_id
_entity_poly.type
_entity_poly.pdbx_seq_one_letter_code
_entity_poly.pdbx_strand_id
1 'polypeptide(L)' 'CEILILDDWGIQKITAPQRADLMEVIEDRHGLRSTLVASQLPVELWHDYIGEA' A
#
# COMPACT_ATOMS: atom_id res chain seq x y z
N CYS A 1 -3.71 20.85 2.13
CA CYS A 1 -3.41 19.80 1.14
C CYS A 1 -2.38 18.88 1.76
N GLU A 2 -2.73 17.63 2.01
CA GLU A 2 -1.85 16.66 2.68
C GLU A 2 -1.77 15.40 1.82
N ILE A 3 -0.55 14.99 1.49
CA ILE A 3 -0.28 13.84 0.63
C ILE A 3 0.51 12.83 1.45
N LEU A 4 0.06 11.57 1.44
CA LEU A 4 0.83 10.45 1.96
C LEU A 4 1.64 9.86 0.81
N ILE A 5 2.94 9.67 1.02
CA ILE A 5 3.84 9.03 0.07
C ILE A 5 4.30 7.71 0.68
N LEU A 6 4.04 6.61 -0.02
CA LEU A 6 4.59 5.30 0.28
C LEU A 6 5.73 5.06 -0.70
N ASP A 7 6.97 5.08 -0.21
CA ASP A 7 8.17 4.83 -1.00
C ASP A 7 8.63 3.37 -0.87
N ASP A 8 9.47 2.91 -1.80
CA ASP A 8 10.08 1.57 -1.78
C ASP A 8 9.06 0.40 -1.72
N TRP A 9 7.91 0.56 -2.37
CA TRP A 9 6.89 -0.49 -2.41
C TRP A 9 7.39 -1.72 -3.19
N GLY A 10 7.36 -2.88 -2.53
CA GLY A 10 7.77 -4.15 -3.12
C GLY A 10 9.13 -4.68 -2.67
N ILE A 11 9.90 -3.92 -1.86
CA ILE A 11 11.26 -4.33 -1.45
C ILE A 11 11.24 -5.33 -0.28
N GLN A 12 10.32 -5.16 0.67
CA GLN A 12 10.20 -6.04 1.85
C GLN A 12 8.84 -6.71 1.89
N LYS A 13 8.78 -8.01 2.24
CA LYS A 13 7.50 -8.69 2.40
C LYS A 13 6.68 -8.02 3.51
N ILE A 14 5.42 -7.74 3.22
CA ILE A 14 4.46 -7.25 4.22
C ILE A 14 4.04 -8.42 5.10
N THR A 15 4.15 -8.25 6.41
CA THR A 15 3.64 -9.23 7.38
C THR A 15 2.12 -9.10 7.53
N ALA A 16 1.45 -10.15 8.00
CA ALA A 16 -0.01 -10.12 8.15
C ALA A 16 -0.53 -8.94 9.02
N PRO A 17 0.12 -8.54 10.13
CA PRO A 17 -0.27 -7.35 10.89
C PRO A 17 -0.09 -6.06 10.08
N GLN A 18 1.07 -5.88 9.43
CA GLN A 18 1.36 -4.69 8.63
C GLN A 18 0.40 -4.52 7.45
N ARG A 19 -0.10 -5.63 6.88
CA ARG A 19 -1.15 -5.58 5.86
C ARG A 19 -2.43 -4.98 6.42
N ALA A 20 -2.86 -5.42 7.60
CA ALA A 20 -4.09 -4.90 8.22
C ALA A 20 -3.96 -3.40 8.47
N ASP A 21 -2.85 -2.98 9.07
CA ASP A 21 -2.56 -1.56 9.36
C ASP A 21 -2.54 -0.72 8.07
N LEU A 22 -1.90 -1.25 7.01
CA LEU A 22 -1.85 -0.59 5.71
C LEU A 22 -3.25 -0.44 5.09
N MET A 23 -4.08 -1.48 5.14
CA MET A 23 -5.43 -1.44 4.58
C MET A 23 -6.30 -0.44 5.34
N GLU A 24 -6.21 -0.38 6.66
CA GLU A 24 -6.89 0.62 7.49
C GLU A 24 -6.52 2.05 7.05
N VAL A 25 -5.23 2.33 6.86
CA VAL A 25 -4.76 3.65 6.40
C VAL A 25 -5.27 3.98 5.00
N ILE A 26 -5.32 3.01 4.09
CA ILE A 26 -5.81 3.23 2.72
C ILE A 26 -7.32 3.49 2.72
N GLU A 27 -8.09 2.73 3.50
CA GLU A 27 -9.54 2.91 3.65
C GLU A 27 -9.90 4.28 4.23
N ASP A 28 -9.22 4.71 5.30
CA ASP A 28 -9.42 6.03 5.91
C ASP A 28 -9.13 7.20 4.96
N ARG A 29 -8.27 6.97 3.98
CA ARG A 29 -7.87 7.99 3.00
C ARG A 29 -8.69 7.95 1.71
N HIS A 30 -9.31 6.81 1.40
CA HIS A 30 -10.01 6.59 0.15
C HIS A 30 -11.11 7.62 -0.08
N GLY A 31 -11.04 8.36 -1.19
CA GLY A 31 -11.99 9.42 -1.53
C GLY A 31 -11.86 10.73 -0.73
N LEU A 32 -10.98 10.78 0.30
CA LEU A 32 -10.82 11.94 1.18
C LEU A 32 -9.47 12.64 1.04
N ARG A 33 -8.37 11.88 0.88
CA ARG A 33 -7.00 12.43 0.80
C ARG A 33 -6.19 11.71 -0.29
N SER A 34 -5.26 12.42 -0.92
CA SER A 34 -4.42 11.85 -1.98
C SER A 34 -3.32 10.95 -1.42
N THR A 35 -3.09 9.80 -2.03
CA THR A 35 -2.01 8.87 -1.69
C THR A 35 -1.17 8.58 -2.93
N LEU A 36 0.15 8.69 -2.82
CA LEU A 36 1.11 8.35 -3.88
C LEU A 36 1.90 7.12 -3.44
N VAL A 37 2.02 6.13 -4.32
CA VAL A 37 2.82 4.92 -4.08
C VAL A 37 3.92 4.86 -5.13
N ALA A 38 5.17 4.87 -4.70
CA ALA A 38 6.33 4.61 -5.54
C ALA A 38 6.69 3.13 -5.45
N SER A 39 6.44 2.40 -6.55
CA SER A 39 6.56 0.95 -6.61
C SER A 39 7.65 0.50 -7.58
N GLN A 40 8.41 -0.51 -7.15
CA GLN A 40 9.33 -1.27 -8.00
C GLN A 40 8.68 -2.53 -8.60
N LEU A 41 7.46 -2.86 -8.14
CA LEU A 41 6.66 -3.99 -8.64
C LEU A 41 5.56 -3.51 -9.60
N PRO A 42 5.29 -4.24 -10.70
CA PRO A 42 4.09 -4.07 -11.51
C PRO A 42 2.81 -4.15 -10.68
N VAL A 43 1.81 -3.32 -11.01
CA VAL A 43 0.53 -3.25 -10.28
C VAL A 43 -0.19 -4.60 -10.23
N GLU A 44 -0.09 -5.40 -11.29
CA GLU A 44 -0.65 -6.74 -11.38
C GLU A 44 -0.12 -7.71 -10.31
N LEU A 45 1.07 -7.47 -9.75
CA LEU A 45 1.68 -8.31 -8.70
C LEU A 45 1.37 -7.82 -7.28
N TRP A 46 0.58 -6.75 -7.13
CA TRP A 46 0.33 -6.16 -5.82
C TRP A 46 -0.50 -7.07 -4.91
N HIS A 47 -1.53 -7.74 -5.45
CA HIS A 47 -2.35 -8.67 -4.68
C HIS A 47 -1.50 -9.83 -4.10
N ASP A 48 -0.61 -10.38 -4.92
CA ASP A 48 0.32 -11.44 -4.50
C ASP A 48 1.29 -10.94 -3.42
N TYR A 49 1.82 -9.73 -3.58
CA TYR A 49 2.77 -9.12 -2.64
C TYR A 49 2.13 -8.76 -1.29
N ILE A 50 0.89 -8.25 -1.31
CA ILE A 50 0.10 -7.99 -0.10
C ILE A 50 -0.31 -9.32 0.55
N GLY A 51 -0.42 -10.40 -0.22
CA GLY A 51 -0.76 -11.74 0.25
C GLY A 51 -2.28 -11.97 0.29
N GLU A 52 -2.98 -11.52 -0.74
CA GLU A 52 -4.41 -11.80 -1.00
C GLU A 52 -4.65 -13.02 -1.92
N ALA A 53 -3.58 -13.70 -2.36
CA ALA A 53 -3.63 -14.89 -3.23
C ALA A 53 -3.53 -16.22 -2.46
#